data_AF-A0A850F7A8-F1
#
_entry.id   AF-A0A850F7A8-F1
#
_cell.length_a   1.000
_cell.length_b   1.000
_cell.length_c   1.000
_cell.angle_alpha   90.00
_cell.angle_beta   90.00
_cell.angle_gamma   90.00
#
_symmetry.space_group_name_H-M   'P 1'
#
loop_
_entity.id
_entity.type
_entity.pdbx_description
1 polymer ?
#
loop_
_entity_poly.entity_id
_entity_poly.type
_entity_poly.pdbx_seq_one_letter_code
_entity_poly.pdbx_strand_id
1 'polypeptide(L)'
;MITERIVKFPYEEWMGEVFFGDNDLASLPYCVCYQYYVDESDCGEFGFFTENASYILSCVFGKEISLYTSHGVKKTERIDINGLYLYGDSLINNDLLNSYSGFSSIELKNKLRERKGMMPVAIVEKPCLYNIQVDDRFDVLKINELINTNADFFLSRFFMPEAGQSMLIFDLSVWNEINKCASVIGVDCMELNSIDELSEKQ
;
A
#
# COMPACT_ATOMS: atom_id res chain seq x y z
N MET A 1 -22.49 8.83 -19.96
CA MET A 1 -22.52 7.63 -19.08
C MET A 1 -21.36 7.83 -18.13
N ILE A 2 -21.53 7.63 -16.82
CA ILE A 2 -20.40 7.71 -15.89
C ILE A 2 -19.67 6.37 -16.02
N THR A 3 -18.49 6.40 -16.61
CA THR A 3 -17.63 5.23 -16.74
C THR A 3 -16.62 5.24 -15.59
N GLU A 4 -16.38 4.08 -15.01
CA GLU A 4 -15.35 3.84 -14.00
C GLU A 4 -14.40 2.78 -14.54
N ARG A 5 -13.10 2.95 -14.27
CA ARG A 5 -12.06 2.01 -14.69
C ARG A 5 -10.97 1.85 -13.65
N ILE A 6 -10.36 0.67 -13.64
CA ILE A 6 -9.12 0.40 -12.91
C ILE A 6 -7.98 0.29 -13.92
N VAL A 7 -6.89 1.01 -13.66
CA VAL A 7 -5.78 1.15 -14.59
C VAL A 7 -4.52 0.60 -13.96
N LYS A 8 -3.84 -0.29 -14.67
CA LYS A 8 -2.52 -0.80 -14.34
C LYS A 8 -1.47 -0.15 -15.24
N PHE A 9 -0.35 0.23 -14.67
CA PHE A 9 0.80 0.80 -15.39
C PHE A 9 2.11 0.38 -14.72
N PRO A 10 3.25 0.38 -15.43
CA PRO A 10 4.52 0.00 -14.83
C PRO A 10 5.01 1.03 -13.80
N TYR A 11 5.83 0.56 -12.86
CA TYR A 11 6.61 1.45 -12.00
C TYR A 11 7.80 2.01 -12.78
N GLU A 12 7.96 3.33 -12.74
CA GLU A 12 8.97 4.05 -13.53
C GLU A 12 10.11 4.60 -12.66
N GLU A 13 11.26 4.90 -13.29
CA GLU A 13 12.49 5.29 -12.58
C GLU A 13 12.32 6.54 -11.71
N TRP A 14 11.59 7.54 -12.18
CA TRP A 14 11.35 8.78 -11.43
C TRP A 14 10.47 8.55 -10.18
N MET A 15 9.67 7.48 -10.16
CA MET A 15 8.92 7.06 -8.97
C MET A 15 9.84 6.46 -7.90
N GLY A 16 11.14 6.28 -8.21
CA GLY A 16 12.19 5.76 -7.32
C GLY A 16 12.28 6.46 -5.97
N GLU A 17 11.85 7.73 -5.89
CA GLU A 17 11.82 8.48 -4.63
C GLU A 17 10.94 7.83 -3.55
N VAL A 18 10.01 6.94 -3.92
CA VAL A 18 9.19 6.15 -2.99
C VAL A 18 10.03 5.28 -2.04
N PHE A 19 11.24 4.90 -2.45
CA PHE A 19 12.12 4.02 -1.68
C PHE A 19 13.41 4.72 -1.27
N PHE A 20 14.06 4.27 -0.20
CA PHE A 20 15.37 4.74 0.23
C PHE A 20 16.28 3.60 0.68
N GLY A 21 17.59 3.83 0.56
CA GLY A 21 18.63 2.86 0.83
C GLY A 21 19.51 2.61 -0.40
N ASP A 22 20.65 1.96 -0.18
CA ASP A 22 21.65 1.71 -1.23
C ASP A 22 21.46 0.37 -1.96
N ASN A 23 20.39 -0.36 -1.66
CA ASN A 23 20.09 -1.67 -2.26
C ASN A 23 19.01 -1.52 -3.33
N ASP A 24 19.01 -2.44 -4.29
CA ASP A 24 17.93 -2.58 -5.25
C ASP A 24 16.73 -3.30 -4.63
N LEU A 25 15.52 -3.04 -5.15
CA LEU A 25 14.34 -3.82 -4.81
C LEU A 25 14.47 -5.25 -5.33
N ALA A 26 14.08 -6.22 -4.51
CA ALA A 26 14.06 -7.64 -4.85
C ALA A 26 13.07 -7.95 -5.99
N SER A 27 12.01 -7.15 -6.10
CA SER A 27 11.04 -7.19 -7.19
C SER A 27 10.52 -5.78 -7.45
N LEU A 28 10.37 -5.40 -8.72
CA LEU A 28 9.75 -4.13 -9.09
C LEU A 28 8.23 -4.26 -8.98
N PRO A 29 7.53 -3.29 -8.34
CA PRO A 29 6.09 -3.30 -8.32
C PRO A 29 5.52 -2.90 -9.69
N TYR A 30 4.24 -3.20 -9.90
CA TYR A 30 3.42 -2.45 -10.85
C TYR A 30 2.46 -1.54 -10.08
N CYS A 31 1.98 -0.50 -10.75
CA CYS A 31 1.08 0.47 -10.16
C CYS A 31 -0.36 0.19 -10.60
N VAL A 32 -1.31 0.45 -9.69
CA VAL A 32 -2.75 0.39 -9.96
C VAL A 32 -3.42 1.63 -9.42
N CYS A 33 -4.14 2.36 -10.26
CA CYS A 33 -5.02 3.44 -9.84
C CYS A 33 -6.47 3.18 -10.26
N TYR A 34 -7.40 3.90 -9.64
CA TYR A 34 -8.81 3.84 -9.96
C TYR A 34 -9.29 5.20 -10.46
N GLN A 35 -9.98 5.21 -11.59
CA GLN A 35 -10.51 6.42 -12.19
C GLN A 35 -12.04 6.34 -12.29
N TYR A 36 -12.73 7.40 -11.88
CA TYR A 36 -14.18 7.48 -11.89
C TYR A 36 -14.64 8.81 -12.50
N TYR A 37 -15.92 8.87 -12.88
CA TYR A 37 -16.47 9.98 -13.68
C TYR A 37 -15.71 10.21 -14.99
N VAL A 38 -15.27 9.13 -15.64
CA VAL A 38 -14.57 9.22 -16.93
C VAL A 38 -15.55 9.72 -18.00
N ASP A 39 -15.17 10.82 -18.65
CA ASP A 39 -15.96 11.48 -19.69
C ASP A 39 -15.57 11.05 -21.12
N GLU A 40 -16.18 11.67 -22.13
CA GLU A 40 -15.92 11.37 -23.54
C GLU A 40 -14.50 11.75 -24.00
N SER A 41 -13.77 12.53 -23.21
CA SER A 41 -12.36 12.89 -23.45
C SER A 41 -11.40 11.96 -22.70
N ASP A 42 -11.91 10.88 -22.09
CA ASP A 42 -11.16 9.93 -21.28
C ASP A 42 -10.55 10.55 -20.02
N CYS A 43 -11.14 11.65 -19.55
CA CYS A 43 -10.72 12.37 -18.35
C CYS A 43 -11.64 12.03 -17.18
N GLY A 44 -11.07 11.76 -16.00
CA GLY A 44 -11.81 11.42 -14.80
C GLY A 44 -11.06 11.77 -13.51
N GLU A 45 -11.75 11.66 -12.39
CA GLU A 45 -11.14 11.82 -11.07
C GLU A 45 -10.48 10.51 -10.61
N PHE A 46 -9.45 10.63 -9.77
CA PHE A 46 -8.69 9.48 -9.29
C PHE A 46 -8.94 9.20 -7.81
N GLY A 47 -9.01 7.92 -7.48
CA GLY A 47 -9.02 7.41 -6.11
C GLY A 47 -10.07 6.34 -5.86
N PHE A 48 -9.90 5.62 -4.75
CA PHE A 48 -10.71 4.45 -4.39
C PHE A 48 -11.93 4.83 -3.51
N PHE A 49 -12.73 5.79 -3.97
CA PHE A 49 -13.81 6.39 -3.15
C PHE A 49 -15.22 5.90 -3.52
N THR A 50 -15.38 5.20 -4.65
CA THR A 50 -16.70 4.76 -5.13
C THR A 50 -17.12 3.43 -4.49
N GLU A 51 -18.42 3.12 -4.57
CA GLU A 51 -18.95 1.81 -4.11
C GLU A 51 -18.34 0.66 -4.92
N ASN A 52 -18.12 0.87 -6.22
CA ASN A 52 -17.49 -0.08 -7.12
C ASN A 52 -16.02 -0.34 -6.73
N ALA A 53 -15.25 0.72 -6.46
CA ALA A 53 -13.89 0.61 -5.94
C ALA A 53 -13.88 -0.16 -4.61
N SER A 54 -14.76 0.20 -3.67
CA SER A 54 -14.87 -0.48 -2.36
C SER A 54 -15.21 -1.97 -2.51
N TYR A 55 -16.13 -2.32 -3.43
CA TYR A 55 -16.44 -3.72 -3.74
C TYR A 55 -15.20 -4.47 -4.22
N ILE A 56 -14.48 -3.93 -5.22
CA ILE A 56 -13.26 -4.55 -5.76
C ILE A 56 -12.22 -4.74 -4.66
N LEU A 57 -11.92 -3.69 -3.89
CA LEU A 57 -10.94 -3.76 -2.81
C LEU A 57 -11.32 -4.82 -1.76
N SER A 58 -12.60 -4.88 -1.37
CA SER A 58 -13.07 -5.88 -0.39
C SER A 58 -13.05 -7.31 -0.93
N CYS A 59 -13.22 -7.48 -2.24
CA CYS A 59 -13.18 -8.75 -2.95
C CYS A 59 -11.76 -9.30 -3.05
N VAL A 60 -10.77 -8.43 -3.28
CA VAL A 60 -9.35 -8.78 -3.47
C VAL A 60 -8.61 -8.85 -2.13
N PHE A 61 -8.68 -7.81 -1.32
CA PHE A 61 -7.86 -7.67 -0.11
C PHE A 61 -8.61 -8.06 1.18
N GLY A 62 -9.89 -8.39 1.06
CA GLY A 62 -10.79 -8.62 2.20
C GLY A 62 -11.37 -7.31 2.73
N LYS A 63 -12.34 -7.45 3.64
CA LYS A 63 -13.09 -6.30 4.18
C LYS A 63 -12.25 -5.36 5.04
N GLU A 64 -11.22 -5.88 5.69
CA GLU A 64 -10.42 -5.11 6.65
C GLU A 64 -8.93 -5.33 6.38
N ILE A 65 -8.22 -4.24 6.09
CA ILE A 65 -6.78 -4.22 5.86
C ILE A 65 -6.07 -3.46 6.98
N SER A 66 -4.84 -3.86 7.29
CA SER A 66 -4.01 -3.26 8.33
C SER A 66 -3.09 -2.21 7.72
N LEU A 67 -3.35 -0.93 7.99
CA LEU A 67 -2.51 0.19 7.58
C LEU A 67 -1.45 0.49 8.63
N TYR A 68 -0.19 0.40 8.23
CA TYR A 68 0.96 0.88 9.00
C TYR A 68 1.13 2.39 8.83
N THR A 69 1.23 3.10 9.96
CA THR A 69 1.51 4.53 10.01
C THR A 69 2.65 4.82 11.01
N SER A 70 3.18 6.04 10.99
CA SER A 70 4.11 6.52 12.03
C SER A 70 3.54 6.46 13.45
N HIS A 71 2.22 6.35 13.60
CA HIS A 71 1.50 6.26 14.88
C HIS A 71 1.12 4.83 15.27
N GLY A 72 1.54 3.83 14.49
CA GLY A 72 1.21 2.42 14.71
C GLY A 72 0.36 1.83 13.60
N VAL A 73 -0.19 0.64 13.87
CA VAL A 73 -1.05 -0.08 12.93
C VAL A 73 -2.52 0.20 13.24
N LYS A 74 -3.29 0.54 12.21
CA LYS A 74 -4.75 0.70 12.30
C LYS A 74 -5.45 -0.17 11.27
N LYS A 75 -6.64 -0.67 11.63
CA LYS A 75 -7.52 -1.35 10.69
C LYS A 75 -8.31 -0.32 9.88
N THR A 76 -8.49 -0.58 8.59
CA THR A 76 -9.22 0.31 7.67
C THR A 76 -9.85 -0.51 6.55
N GLU A 77 -10.84 0.06 5.87
CA GLU A 77 -11.45 -0.47 4.65
C GLU A 77 -11.11 0.41 3.43
N ARG A 78 -10.33 1.49 3.65
CA ARG A 78 -10.04 2.53 2.66
C ARG A 78 -8.54 2.65 2.37
N ILE A 79 -8.25 2.96 1.10
CA ILE A 79 -6.92 3.27 0.58
C ILE A 79 -6.92 4.75 0.20
N ASP A 80 -6.78 5.61 1.20
CA ASP A 80 -6.84 7.07 1.09
C ASP A 80 -5.62 7.77 1.71
N ILE A 81 -4.66 6.97 2.21
CA ILE A 81 -3.48 7.45 2.90
C ILE A 81 -2.25 6.78 2.30
N ASN A 82 -1.19 7.56 2.20
CA ASN A 82 0.13 7.07 1.86
C ASN A 82 0.68 6.17 2.97
N GLY A 83 1.11 4.95 2.62
CA GLY A 83 1.62 4.02 3.62
C GLY A 83 1.66 2.58 3.15
N LEU A 84 2.05 1.72 4.08
CA LEU A 84 2.12 0.28 3.86
C LEU A 84 0.84 -0.39 4.37
N TYR A 85 0.24 -1.22 3.54
CA TYR A 85 -0.98 -1.95 3.85
C TYR A 85 -0.69 -3.45 3.84
N LEU A 86 -1.05 -4.12 4.93
CA LEU A 86 -1.04 -5.58 5.04
C LEU A 86 -2.48 -6.08 4.90
N TYR A 87 -2.69 -7.07 4.05
CA TYR A 87 -4.00 -7.66 3.79
C TYR A 87 -3.98 -9.18 4.00
N GLY A 88 -5.15 -9.81 3.93
CA GLY A 88 -5.27 -11.24 4.20
C GLY A 88 -5.04 -11.63 5.67
N ASP A 89 -5.26 -12.91 5.96
CA ASP A 89 -5.10 -13.52 7.29
C ASP A 89 -4.01 -14.60 7.23
N SER A 90 -2.84 -14.24 6.70
CA SER A 90 -1.69 -15.14 6.66
C SER A 90 -0.94 -15.14 8.00
N LEU A 91 -0.38 -16.30 8.35
CA LEU A 91 0.45 -16.44 9.56
C LEU A 91 1.61 -15.43 9.56
N ILE A 92 2.20 -15.18 8.39
CA ILE A 92 3.28 -14.22 8.18
C ILE A 92 2.84 -12.81 8.59
N ASN A 93 1.70 -12.34 8.08
CA ASN A 93 1.20 -11.00 8.40
C ASN A 93 0.82 -10.88 9.88
N ASN A 94 0.22 -11.93 10.46
CA ASN A 94 -0.10 -11.96 11.89
C ASN A 94 1.18 -11.88 12.75
N ASP A 95 2.24 -12.61 12.37
CA ASP A 95 3.52 -12.57 13.08
C ASP A 95 4.23 -11.21 12.96
N LEU A 96 4.18 -10.57 11.80
CA LEU A 96 4.69 -9.20 11.58
C LEU A 96 3.98 -8.19 12.51
N LEU A 97 2.64 -8.25 12.55
CA LEU A 97 1.81 -7.38 13.37
C LEU A 97 2.00 -7.62 14.88
N ASN A 98 2.10 -8.88 15.29
CA ASN A 98 2.32 -9.25 16.69
C ASN A 98 3.70 -8.81 17.17
N SER A 99 4.74 -9.07 16.37
CA SER A 99 6.11 -8.64 16.63
C SER A 99 6.22 -7.12 16.78
N TYR A 100 5.58 -6.36 15.88
CA TYR A 100 5.52 -4.91 15.95
C TYR A 100 4.77 -4.40 17.19
N SER A 101 3.63 -4.99 17.51
CA SER A 101 2.79 -4.59 18.65
C SER A 101 3.49 -4.87 19.99
N GLY A 102 4.17 -6.02 20.10
CA GLY A 102 4.99 -6.39 21.25
C GLY A 102 6.15 -5.41 21.46
N PHE A 103 6.89 -5.10 20.39
CA PHE A 103 7.97 -4.12 20.43
C PHE A 103 7.49 -2.73 20.86
N SER A 104 6.44 -2.22 20.22
CA SER A 104 5.87 -0.88 20.49
C SER A 104 5.40 -0.74 21.94
N SER A 105 4.83 -1.80 22.50
CA SER A 105 4.40 -1.85 23.91
C SER A 105 5.59 -1.74 24.88
N ILE A 106 6.70 -2.42 24.57
CA ILE A 106 7.93 -2.34 25.38
C ILE A 106 8.56 -0.96 25.26
N GLU A 107 8.60 -0.37 24.06
CA GLU A 107 9.16 0.96 23.83
C GLU A 107 8.38 2.03 24.63
N LEU A 108 7.05 1.99 24.59
CA LEU A 108 6.21 2.87 25.39
C LEU A 108 6.43 2.68 26.89
N LYS A 109 6.52 1.43 27.35
CA LYS A 109 6.81 1.12 28.76
C LYS A 109 8.16 1.67 29.19
N ASN A 110 9.18 1.61 28.33
CA ASN A 110 10.51 2.15 28.62
C ASN A 110 10.49 3.68 28.69
N LYS A 111 9.84 4.37 27.74
CA LYS A 111 9.64 5.83 27.79
C LYS A 111 8.97 6.26 29.10
N LEU A 112 8.00 5.50 29.60
CA LEU A 112 7.33 5.78 30.88
C LEU A 112 8.22 5.51 32.10
N ARG A 113 9.05 4.46 32.06
CA ARG A 113 9.98 4.11 33.14
C ARG A 113 11.10 5.13 33.28
N GLU A 114 11.66 5.58 32.16
CA GLU A 114 12.69 6.62 32.12
C GLU A 114 12.19 7.93 32.72
N ARG A 115 10.97 8.35 32.37
CA ARG A 115 10.31 9.53 32.99
C ARG A 115 10.13 9.40 34.50
N LYS A 116 10.11 8.18 35.03
CA LYS A 116 10.02 7.87 36.48
C LYS A 116 11.38 7.60 37.12
N GLY A 117 12.50 7.80 36.41
CA GLY A 117 13.84 7.48 36.90
C GLY A 117 14.12 5.98 37.07
N MET A 118 13.31 5.12 36.45
CA MET A 118 13.47 3.67 36.51
C MET A 118 14.28 3.16 35.32
N MET A 119 15.04 2.09 35.53
CA MET A 119 15.79 1.44 34.44
C MET A 119 14.84 0.84 33.40
N PRO A 120 15.13 1.01 32.09
CA PRO A 120 14.35 0.42 31.01
C PRO A 120 14.43 -1.11 31.04
N VAL A 121 13.41 -1.76 30.48
CA VAL A 121 13.41 -3.20 30.19
C VAL A 121 14.24 -3.43 28.93
N ALA A 122 15.04 -4.49 28.92
CA ALA A 122 15.82 -4.86 27.74
C ALA A 122 14.90 -5.09 26.53
N ILE A 123 15.27 -4.49 25.39
CA ILE A 123 14.60 -4.69 24.10
C ILE A 123 15.31 -5.83 23.39
N VAL A 124 14.54 -6.79 22.86
CA VAL A 124 15.07 -8.05 22.30
C VAL A 124 15.59 -7.82 20.89
N GLU A 125 14.78 -7.25 20.00
CA GLU A 125 15.15 -6.95 18.61
C GLU A 125 14.13 -5.98 18.00
N LYS A 126 14.55 -5.17 17.00
CA LYS A 126 13.62 -4.29 16.27
C LYS A 126 12.91 -5.10 15.18
N PRO A 127 11.57 -5.16 15.17
CA PRO A 127 10.83 -5.91 14.15
C PRO A 127 10.93 -5.22 12.79
N CYS A 128 10.74 -5.99 11.70
CA CYS A 128 10.80 -5.51 10.32
C CYS A 128 9.96 -4.24 10.09
N LEU A 129 8.71 -4.21 10.57
CA LEU A 129 7.83 -3.04 10.42
C LEU A 129 8.30 -1.79 11.19
N TYR A 130 9.24 -1.89 12.14
CA TYR A 130 9.69 -0.72 12.90
C TYR A 130 10.49 0.25 12.02
N ASN A 131 10.04 1.50 11.91
CA ASN A 131 10.64 2.52 11.02
C ASN A 131 10.82 2.02 9.58
N ILE A 132 9.85 1.25 9.06
CA ILE A 132 9.84 0.84 7.65
C ILE A 132 9.61 2.01 6.71
N GLN A 133 8.98 3.08 7.20
CA GLN A 133 8.72 4.32 6.48
C GLN A 133 9.32 5.51 7.24
N VAL A 134 10.03 6.38 6.52
CA VAL A 134 10.61 7.64 7.02
C VAL A 134 10.37 8.71 5.95
N ASP A 135 9.83 9.87 6.36
CA ASP A 135 9.56 11.00 5.45
C ASP A 135 8.86 10.58 4.15
N ASP A 136 7.83 9.73 4.26
CA ASP A 136 7.08 9.22 3.12
C ASP A 136 7.88 8.38 2.11
N ARG A 137 9.00 7.80 2.53
CA ARG A 137 9.77 6.84 1.77
C ARG A 137 9.90 5.52 2.51
N PHE A 138 10.05 4.42 1.80
CA PHE A 138 10.16 3.08 2.37
C PHE A 138 11.59 2.55 2.33
N ASP A 139 12.03 1.91 3.40
CA ASP A 139 13.35 1.29 3.51
C ASP A 139 13.42 0.05 2.60
N VAL A 140 14.28 0.09 1.58
CA VAL A 140 14.39 -1.00 0.60
C VAL A 140 14.71 -2.34 1.25
N LEU A 141 15.56 -2.37 2.28
CA LEU A 141 15.94 -3.63 2.92
C LEU A 141 14.73 -4.31 3.58
N LYS A 142 13.86 -3.52 4.20
CA LYS A 142 12.66 -4.03 4.86
C LYS A 142 11.57 -4.41 3.86
N ILE A 143 11.41 -3.64 2.78
CA ILE A 143 10.52 -4.02 1.68
C ILE A 143 10.99 -5.35 1.07
N ASN A 144 12.28 -5.52 0.85
CA ASN A 144 12.84 -6.78 0.37
C ASN A 144 12.61 -7.94 1.34
N GLU A 145 12.68 -7.70 2.65
CA GLU A 145 12.32 -8.70 3.65
C GLU A 145 10.85 -9.12 3.54
N LEU A 146 9.92 -8.17 3.35
CA LEU A 146 8.49 -8.47 3.14
C LEU A 146 8.24 -9.27 1.86
N ILE A 147 8.91 -8.90 0.76
CA ILE A 147 8.85 -9.64 -0.51
C ILE A 147 9.38 -11.07 -0.32
N ASN A 148 10.54 -11.22 0.29
CA ASN A 148 11.21 -12.52 0.45
C ASN A 148 10.50 -13.44 1.45
N THR A 149 9.77 -12.87 2.41
CA THR A 149 8.92 -13.62 3.35
C THR A 149 7.55 -13.95 2.77
N ASN A 150 7.25 -13.48 1.54
CA ASN A 150 5.96 -13.67 0.88
C ASN A 150 4.80 -13.12 1.74
N ALA A 151 5.02 -11.96 2.36
CA ALA A 151 3.99 -11.23 3.08
C ALA A 151 2.95 -10.67 2.09
N ASP A 152 1.69 -10.64 2.50
CA ASP A 152 0.60 -10.09 1.68
C ASP A 152 0.50 -8.59 1.94
N PHE A 153 1.12 -7.79 1.08
CA PHE A 153 1.18 -6.34 1.26
C PHE A 153 1.16 -5.57 -0.06
N PHE A 154 0.75 -4.31 0.02
CA PHE A 154 0.95 -3.33 -1.02
C PHE A 154 1.32 -1.99 -0.39
N LEU A 155 1.89 -1.10 -1.20
CA LEU A 155 2.17 0.28 -0.79
C LEU A 155 1.17 1.20 -1.45
N SER A 156 0.80 2.25 -0.76
CA SER A 156 -0.10 3.27 -1.27
C SER A 156 0.67 4.57 -1.41
N ARG A 157 0.66 5.17 -2.60
CA ARG A 157 1.29 6.45 -2.90
C ARG A 157 0.41 7.30 -3.79
N PHE A 158 0.41 8.59 -3.52
CA PHE A 158 -0.27 9.59 -4.32
C PHE A 158 0.69 10.14 -5.38
N PHE A 159 0.42 9.87 -6.66
CA PHE A 159 1.18 10.36 -7.80
C PHE A 159 0.41 11.51 -8.45
N MET A 160 1.00 12.70 -8.43
CA MET A 160 0.46 13.89 -9.06
C MET A 160 1.32 14.29 -10.26
N PRO A 161 0.68 14.83 -11.31
CA PRO A 161 -0.77 14.97 -11.54
C PRO A 161 -1.52 13.70 -12.04
N GLU A 162 -0.81 12.65 -12.48
CA GLU A 162 -1.30 11.73 -13.52
C GLU A 162 -2.22 10.60 -13.01
N ALA A 163 -2.00 10.08 -11.80
CA ALA A 163 -2.67 8.83 -11.35
C ALA A 163 -3.35 8.93 -9.98
N GLY A 164 -3.22 10.06 -9.27
CA GLY A 164 -3.76 10.25 -7.93
C GLY A 164 -3.33 9.14 -6.97
N GLN A 165 -4.26 8.64 -6.14
CA GLN A 165 -3.96 7.56 -5.20
C GLN A 165 -3.77 6.24 -5.96
N SER A 166 -2.56 5.68 -5.84
CA SER A 166 -2.15 4.46 -6.52
C SER A 166 -1.62 3.42 -5.53
N MET A 167 -1.88 2.15 -5.85
CA MET A 167 -1.31 0.99 -5.18
C MET A 167 -0.07 0.52 -5.94
N LEU A 168 1.04 0.32 -5.24
CA LEU A 168 2.23 -0.36 -5.74
C LEU A 168 2.15 -1.81 -5.26
N ILE A 169 2.02 -2.73 -6.21
CA ILE A 169 1.74 -4.14 -5.97
C ILE A 169 2.91 -4.97 -6.49
N PHE A 170 3.41 -5.89 -5.65
CA PHE A 170 4.56 -6.75 -5.96
C PHE A 170 4.15 -8.15 -6.45
N ASP A 171 2.92 -8.58 -6.14
CA ASP A 171 2.38 -9.86 -6.58
C ASP A 171 1.52 -9.69 -7.84
N LEU A 172 1.96 -10.29 -8.94
CA LEU A 172 1.25 -10.29 -10.23
C LEU A 172 -0.13 -10.99 -10.16
N SER A 173 -0.34 -11.89 -9.20
CA SER A 173 -1.60 -12.61 -9.05
C SER A 173 -2.76 -11.68 -8.70
N VAL A 174 -2.47 -10.60 -7.96
CA VAL A 174 -3.45 -9.60 -7.48
C VAL A 174 -4.15 -8.91 -8.65
N TRP A 175 -3.45 -8.64 -9.77
CA TRP A 175 -4.08 -8.05 -10.95
C TRP A 175 -5.15 -8.95 -11.56
N ASN A 176 -4.92 -10.26 -11.57
CA ASN A 176 -5.91 -11.21 -12.08
C ASN A 176 -7.18 -11.22 -11.20
N GLU A 177 -7.01 -11.09 -9.88
CA GLU A 177 -8.12 -11.00 -8.94
C GLU A 177 -8.89 -9.69 -9.11
N ILE A 178 -8.18 -8.56 -9.26
CA ILE A 178 -8.78 -7.25 -9.57
C ILE A 178 -9.64 -7.36 -10.83
N ASN A 179 -9.09 -7.88 -11.94
CA ASN A 179 -9.82 -8.05 -13.20
C ASN A 179 -11.10 -8.89 -13.02
N LYS A 180 -10.99 -9.98 -12.27
CA LYS A 180 -12.12 -10.86 -11.98
C LYS A 180 -13.20 -10.10 -11.20
N CYS A 181 -12.86 -9.42 -10.11
CA CYS A 181 -13.82 -8.68 -9.29
C CYS A 181 -14.45 -7.50 -10.06
N ALA A 182 -13.66 -6.75 -10.83
CA ALA A 182 -14.14 -5.63 -11.65
C ALA A 182 -15.14 -6.08 -12.73
N SER A 183 -14.86 -7.19 -13.41
CA SER A 183 -15.75 -7.74 -14.45
C SER A 183 -17.15 -8.10 -13.95
N VAL A 184 -17.28 -8.48 -12.67
CA VAL A 184 -18.57 -8.85 -12.06
C VAL A 184 -19.52 -7.65 -11.95
N ILE A 185 -18.96 -6.46 -11.74
CA ILE A 185 -19.72 -5.21 -11.55
C ILE A 185 -19.65 -4.27 -12.76
N GLY A 186 -19.01 -4.71 -13.85
CA GLY A 186 -18.92 -3.94 -15.10
C GLY A 186 -18.01 -2.73 -15.03
N VAL A 187 -16.99 -2.76 -14.17
CA VAL A 187 -15.90 -1.77 -14.18
C VAL A 187 -14.86 -2.19 -15.21
N ASP A 188 -14.43 -1.25 -16.04
CA ASP A 188 -13.43 -1.52 -17.08
C ASP A 188 -12.03 -1.69 -16.48
N CYS A 189 -11.24 -2.59 -17.05
CA CYS A 189 -9.84 -2.76 -16.69
C CYS A 189 -8.95 -2.38 -17.86
N MET A 190 -7.93 -1.58 -17.59
CA MET A 190 -6.97 -1.10 -18.59
C MET A 190 -5.55 -1.38 -18.14
N GLU A 191 -4.69 -1.75 -19.10
CA GLU A 191 -3.24 -1.84 -18.89
C GLU A 191 -2.55 -0.86 -19.84
N LEU A 192 -1.70 -0.02 -19.28
CA LEU A 192 -0.90 1.00 -19.99
C LEU A 192 0.58 0.62 -19.97
N ASN A 193 1.33 1.15 -20.95
CA ASN A 193 2.79 0.94 -20.98
C ASN A 193 3.55 2.02 -20.21
N SER A 194 2.90 3.11 -19.85
CA SER A 194 3.46 4.21 -19.06
C SER A 194 2.34 4.97 -18.36
N ILE A 195 2.68 5.62 -17.25
CA ILE A 195 1.77 6.54 -16.56
C ILE A 195 1.40 7.75 -17.44
N ASP A 196 2.28 8.15 -18.37
CA ASP A 196 2.07 9.28 -19.30
C ASP A 196 0.92 9.03 -20.29
N GLU A 197 0.47 7.78 -20.42
CA GLU A 197 -0.70 7.41 -21.23
C GLU A 197 -2.03 7.75 -20.53
N LEU A 198 -2.01 8.15 -19.25
CA LEU A 198 -3.19 8.65 -18.54
C LEU A 198 -3.49 10.10 -18.99
N SER A 199 -4.66 10.30 -19.59
CA SER A 199 -5.18 11.62 -19.93
C SER A 199 -5.50 12.43 -18.68
N GLU A 200 -4.74 13.51 -18.46
CA GLU A 200 -5.05 14.53 -17.44
C GLU A 200 -6.22 15.43 -17.85
N LYS A 201 -6.99 15.89 -16.85
CA LYS A 201 -7.74 17.15 -17.00
C LYS A 201 -6.73 18.29 -17.10
N GLN A 202 -6.56 18.86 -18.30
CA GLN A 202 -5.98 20.20 -18.47
C GLN A 202 -6.91 21.29 -17.93
#